data_AF-A0A919LVH7-F1
#
_entry.id   AF-A0A919LVH7-F1
#
_cell.length_a   1.000
_cell.length_b   1.000
_cell.length_c   1.000
_cell.angle_alpha   90.00
_cell.angle_beta   90.00
_cell.angle_gamma   90.00
#
_symmetry.space_group_name_H-M   'P 1'
#
loop_
_entity.id
_entity.type
_entity.pdbx_description
1 polymer ?
#
loop_
_entity_poly.entity_id
_entity_poly.type
_entity_poly.pdbx_seq_one_letter_code
_entity_poly.pdbx_strand_id
1 'polypeptide(L)' 'MDYVDLLQIHRWDYTTPIEETLEALDEVVKAGKARYIGASSMHARQFARRWRSSSRTAGRASSPCRITTT' A
#
# COMPACT_ATOMS: atom_id res chain seq x y z
N MET A 1 -15.07 4.35 -15.40
CA MET A 1 -13.90 4.58 -14.50
C MET A 1 -13.59 3.22 -13.90
N ASP A 2 -12.84 2.42 -14.64
CA ASP A 2 -12.74 0.98 -14.41
C ASP A 2 -11.51 0.61 -13.56
N TYR A 3 -10.57 1.55 -13.43
CA TYR A 3 -9.39 1.45 -12.58
C TYR A 3 -8.82 2.85 -12.27
N VAL A 4 -8.01 2.93 -11.22
CA VAL A 4 -7.23 4.12 -10.83
C VAL A 4 -5.75 3.81 -11.06
N ASP A 5 -5.03 4.72 -11.73
CA ASP A 5 -3.58 4.50 -11.93
C ASP A 5 -2.82 4.63 -10.62
N LEU A 6 -3.06 5.67 -9.82
CA LEU A 6 -2.36 5.90 -8.55
C LEU A 6 -3.36 6.08 -7.39
N LEU A 7 -3.36 5.12 -6.47
CA LEU A 7 -4.06 5.21 -5.20
C LEU A 7 -3.10 5.70 -4.11
N GLN A 8 -3.28 6.93 -3.67
CA GLN A 8 -2.39 7.56 -2.70
C GLN A 8 -3.08 7.72 -1.35
N ILE A 9 -2.51 7.14 -0.29
CA ILE A 9 -2.98 7.38 1.07
C ILE A 9 -2.63 8.82 1.44
N HIS A 10 -3.66 9.59 1.77
CA HIS A 10 -3.51 11.00 2.08
C HIS A 10 -2.83 11.20 3.43
N ARG A 11 -3.16 10.44 4.48
CA ARG A 11 -2.61 10.64 5.83
C ARG A 11 -2.44 9.33 6.61
N TRP A 12 -1.59 9.38 7.64
CA TRP A 12 -1.52 8.31 8.63
C TRP A 12 -2.74 8.36 9.54
N ASP A 13 -3.51 7.27 9.54
CA ASP A 13 -4.52 7.04 10.56
C ASP A 13 -3.87 6.35 11.76
N TYR A 14 -3.92 6.98 12.93
CA TYR A 14 -3.38 6.41 14.17
C TYR A 14 -4.39 5.53 14.90
N THR A 15 -5.66 5.55 14.48
CA THR A 15 -6.74 4.78 15.07
C THR A 15 -6.88 3.40 14.44
N THR A 16 -6.50 3.25 13.17
CA THR A 16 -6.48 1.97 12.46
C THR A 16 -5.08 1.36 12.48
N PRO A 17 -4.95 0.06 12.81
CA PRO A 17 -3.70 -0.66 12.61
C PRO A 17 -3.21 -0.55 11.16
N ILE A 18 -1.92 -0.29 10.99
CA ILE A 18 -1.38 -0.10 9.64
C ILE A 18 -1.43 -1.40 8.84
N GLU A 19 -1.27 -2.55 9.48
CA GLU A 19 -1.32 -3.86 8.83
C GLU A 19 -2.65 -4.06 8.08
N GLU A 20 -3.78 -3.67 8.71
CA GLU A 20 -5.11 -3.67 8.10
C GLU A 20 -5.18 -2.74 6.89
N THR A 21 -4.59 -1.54 7.00
CA THR A 21 -4.52 -0.58 5.89
C THR A 21 -3.70 -1.13 4.72
N LEU A 22 -2.58 -1.81 4.98
CA LEU A 22 -1.72 -2.38 3.94
C LEU A 22 -2.40 -3.59 3.28
N GLU A 23 -3.11 -4.40 4.04
CA GLU A 23 -3.89 -5.54 3.52
C GLU A 23 -5.01 -5.05 2.60
N ALA A 24 -5.78 -4.05 3.03
CA ALA A 24 -6.81 -3.44 2.19
C ALA A 24 -6.23 -2.86 0.88
N LEU A 25 -5.06 -2.21 0.94
CA LEU A 25 -4.38 -1.72 -0.27
C LEU A 25 -3.96 -2.87 -1.21
N ASP A 26 -3.45 -3.98 -0.67
CA ASP A 26 -3.08 -5.15 -1.47
C ASP A 26 -4.29 -5.80 -2.12
N GLU A 27 -5.42 -5.88 -1.42
CA GLU A 27 -6.69 -6.37 -1.99
C GLU A 27 -7.19 -5.49 -3.14
N VAL A 28 -7.09 -4.17 -3.01
CA VAL A 28 -7.49 -3.22 -4.07
C VAL A 28 -6.64 -3.40 -5.33
N VAL A 29 -5.34 -3.67 -5.16
CA VAL A 29 -4.42 -3.97 -6.27
C VAL A 29 -4.74 -5.33 -6.90
N LYS A 30 -4.96 -6.37 -6.09
CA LYS A 30 -5.35 -7.72 -6.56
C LYS A 30 -6.69 -7.72 -7.29
N ALA A 31 -7.63 -6.88 -6.85
CA ALA A 31 -8.92 -6.69 -7.50
C ALA A 31 -8.82 -5.92 -8.84
N GLY A 32 -7.62 -5.48 -9.24
CA GLY A 32 -7.41 -4.74 -10.49
C GLY A 32 -7.91 -3.30 -10.47
N LYS A 33 -8.33 -2.80 -9.29
CA LYS A 33 -8.89 -1.45 -9.14
C LYS A 33 -7.81 -0.37 -9.06
N ALA A 34 -6.58 -0.72 -8.66
CA ALA A 34 -5.44 0.19 -8.64
C ALA A 34 -4.19 -0.43 -9.25
N ARG A 35 -3.44 0.33 -10.06
CA ARG A 35 -2.14 -0.10 -10.62
C ARG A 35 -0.96 0.22 -9.70
N TYR A 36 -0.98 1.40 -9.10
CA TYR A 36 0.07 1.89 -8.21
C TYR A 36 -0.51 2.36 -6.88
N ILE A 37 0.22 2.10 -5.81
CA ILE A 37 -0.10 2.62 -4.47
C ILE A 37 1.02 3.54 -3.99
N GLY A 38 0.64 4.58 -3.25
CA GLY A 38 1.57 5.56 -2.68
C GLY A 38 1.07 6.13 -1.36
N ALA A 39 1.92 6.93 -0.70
CA ALA A 39 1.57 7.66 0.51
C ALA A 39 2.08 9.10 0.39
N SER A 40 1.26 10.10 0.74
CA SER A 40 1.58 11.53 0.56
C SER A 40 2.03 12.23 1.84
N SER A 41 1.33 12.05 2.97
CA SER A 41 1.64 12.73 4.25
C SER A 41 2.24 11.80 5.30
N MET A 42 2.69 10.62 4.90
CA MET A 42 3.48 9.72 5.75
C MET A 42 4.96 9.87 5.42
N HIS A 43 5.84 9.54 6.37
CA HIS A 43 7.23 9.27 6.03
C HIS A 43 7.27 8.08 5.05
N ALA A 44 7.44 8.37 3.77
CA ALA A 44 7.65 7.44 2.66
C ALA A 44 8.46 6.19 3.07
N ARG A 45 9.55 6.42 3.84
CA ARG A 45 10.43 5.38 4.37
C ARG A 45 9.77 4.47 5.41
N GLN A 46 8.91 4.98 6.29
CA GLN A 46 8.19 4.16 7.28
C GLN A 46 7.12 3.27 6.61
N PHE A 47 6.36 3.83 5.67
CA PHE A 47 5.37 3.07 4.89
C PHE A 47 6.06 1.95 4.09
N ALA A 48 7.11 2.29 3.35
CA ALA A 48 7.87 1.31 2.56
C ALA A 48 8.58 0.26 3.43
N ARG A 49 8.95 0.59 4.68
CA ARG A 49 9.56 -0.37 5.63
C ARG A 49 8.51 -1.33 6.20
N ARG A 50 7.33 -0.82 6.57
CA ARG A 50 6.20 -1.64 7.06
C ARG A 50 5.63 -2.54 5.97
N TRP A 51 5.45 -2.03 4.75
CA TRP A 51 5.05 -2.86 3.61
C TRP A 51 6.04 -3.99 3.35
N ARG A 52 7.35 -3.69 3.32
CA ARG A 52 8.39 -4.73 3.15
C ARG A 52 8.36 -5.76 4.26
N SER A 53 8.16 -5.32 5.51
CA SER A 53 8.02 -6.21 6.65
C SER A 53 6.82 -7.12 6.49
N SER A 54 5.65 -6.57 6.14
CA SER A 54 4.43 -7.35 5.86
C SER A 54 4.65 -8.37 4.74
N SER A 55 5.25 -7.96 3.61
CA SER A 55 5.55 -8.86 2.49
C SER A 55 6.55 -9.97 2.84
N ARG A 56 7.46 -9.74 3.81
CA ARG A 56 8.43 -10.74 4.29
C ARG A 56 7.80 -11.72 5.27
N THR A 57 6.94 -11.25 6.17
CA THR A 57 6.25 -12.11 7.14
C THR A 57 5.16 -12.94 6.48
N ALA A 58 4.52 -12.42 5.42
CA ALA A 58 3.39 -13.08 4.76
C ALA A 58 3.76 -14.15 3.72
N GLY A 59 5.04 -14.34 3.35
CA GLY A 59 5.45 -15.33 2.34
C GLY A 59 4.81 -15.17 0.94
N ARG A 60 4.00 -14.13 0.72
CA ARG A 60 3.25 -13.85 -0.51
C ARG A 60 3.95 -12.74 -1.27
N ALA A 61 4.91 -13.12 -2.11
CA ALA A 61 5.50 -12.26 -3.13
C ALA A 61 4.54 -12.05 -4.33
N SER A 62 3.27 -11.69 -4.10
CA SER A 62 2.25 -11.78 -5.16
C SER A 62 1.86 -10.47 -5.85
N SER A 63 2.40 -9.31 -5.47
CA SER A 63 2.02 -8.06 -6.14
C SER A 63 3.26 -7.23 -6.48
N PRO A 64 3.63 -7.03 -7.76
CA PRO A 64 4.72 -6.16 -8.19
C PRO A 64 4.34 -4.67 -8.03
N CYS A 65 3.62 -4.33 -6.96
CA CYS A 65 3.13 -2.98 -6.75
C CYS A 65 4.32 -2.08 -6.44
N ARG A 66 4.70 -1.28 -7.43
CA ARG A 66 5.84 -0.37 -7.38
C ARG A 66 5.41 0.82 -6.53
N ILE A 67 5.63 0.72 -5.22
CA ILE A 67 5.36 1.80 -4.26
C ILE A 67 6.12 3.03 -4.75
N THR A 68 5.38 4.07 -5.13
CA THR A 68 5.98 5.34 -5.55
C THR A 68 5.96 6.26 -4.34
N THR A 69 7.12 6.43 -3.71
CA THR A 69 7.35 7.45 -2.69
C THR A 69 7.81 8.72 -3.37
N THR A 70 6.95 9.74 -3.41
CA THR A 70 7.37 11.14 -3.63
C THR A 70 8.11 11.67 -2.41
#